data_AF-A0A1Z5H4C5-F1
#
_entry.id   AF-A0A1Z5H4C5-F1
#
_cell.length_a   1.000
_cell.length_b   1.000
_cell.length_c   1.000
_cell.angle_alpha   90.00
_cell.angle_beta   90.00
_cell.angle_gamma   90.00
#
_symmetry.space_group_name_H-M   'P 1'
#
loop_
_entity.id
_entity.type
_entity.pdbx_description
1 polymer ?
#
loop_
_entity_poly.entity_id
_entity_poly.type
_entity_poly.pdbx_seq_one_letter_code
_entity_poly.pdbx_strand_id
1 'polypeptide(L)' 'MNNRQLKFNTTFYKDFQFWIALVVMVFAASTLIHETMTNIYFWLDIAMIILGIVTLVDSLILHRRKISN' A
#
# COMPACT_ATOMS: atom_id res chain seq x y z
N MET A 1 -12.22 1.88 31.29
CA MET A 1 -12.22 2.12 29.82
C MET A 1 -10.77 2.18 29.36
N ASN A 2 -10.31 1.15 28.65
CA ASN A 2 -8.92 1.04 28.22
C ASN A 2 -8.76 1.82 26.91
N ASN A 3 -8.38 3.10 27.01
CA ASN A 3 -8.07 3.94 25.86
C ASN A 3 -6.74 3.46 25.25
N ARG A 4 -6.77 2.33 24.54
CA ARG A 4 -5.78 2.04 23.48
C ARG A 4 -6.01 3.07 22.40
N GLN A 5 -5.54 4.28 22.64
CA GLN A 5 -5.31 5.24 21.59
C GLN A 5 -4.50 4.49 20.54
N LEU A 6 -5.08 4.36 19.34
CA LEU A 6 -4.36 4.03 18.13
C LEU A 6 -3.21 5.04 18.06
N LYS A 7 -2.06 4.72 18.64
CA LYS A 7 -0.82 5.46 18.42
C LYS A 7 -0.56 5.28 16.94
N PHE A 8 -1.06 6.22 16.15
CA PHE A 8 -0.77 6.36 14.74
C PHE A 8 0.75 6.35 14.66
N ASN A 9 1.30 5.26 14.15
CA ASN A 9 2.72 5.05 14.09
C ASN A 9 3.30 5.98 13.03
N THR A 10 3.63 7.22 13.41
CA THR A 10 4.17 8.24 12.50
C THR A 10 5.48 7.82 11.83
N THR A 11 6.15 6.81 12.36
CA THR A 11 7.33 6.17 11.76
C THR A 11 7.02 5.37 10.49
N PHE A 12 5.78 4.91 10.31
CA PHE A 12 5.33 4.18 9.13
C PHE A 12 5.40 5.04 7.86
N TYR A 13 5.04 6.32 7.97
CA TYR A 13 5.14 7.29 6.86
C TYR A 13 6.58 7.71 6.53
N LYS A 14 7.58 7.28 7.30
CA LYS A 14 9.00 7.53 6.99
C LYS A 14 9.60 6.43 6.12
N ASP A 15 8.89 5.32 5.93
CA ASP A 15 9.38 4.23 5.10
C ASP A 15 9.32 4.64 3.62
N PHE A 16 10.49 4.69 2.96
CA PHE A 16 10.57 5.07 1.55
C PHE A 16 9.80 4.09 0.66
N GLN A 17 9.76 2.81 1.06
CA GLN A 17 9.03 1.76 0.36
C GLN A 17 7.51 1.99 0.38
N PHE A 18 6.98 2.60 1.45
CA PHE A 18 5.56 2.99 1.55
C PHE A 18 5.18 4.01 0.46
N TRP A 19 5.99 5.05 0.30
CA TRP A 19 5.71 6.10 -0.70
C TRP A 19 5.84 5.60 -2.12
N ILE A 20 6.81 4.73 -2.41
CA ILE A 20 6.94 4.10 -3.72
C ILE A 20 5.70 3.25 -4.04
N ALA A 21 5.29 2.38 -3.11
CA ALA A 21 4.12 1.54 -3.30
C ALA A 21 2.85 2.38 -3.53
N LEU A 22 2.71 3.49 -2.79
CA LEU A 22 1.59 4.42 -2.95
C LEU A 22 1.59 5.07 -4.35
N VAL A 23 2.74 5.60 -4.81
CA VAL A 23 2.86 6.24 -6.13
C VAL A 23 2.55 5.25 -7.26
N VAL A 24 3.08 4.03 -7.17
CA VAL A 24 2.81 2.97 -8.17
C VAL A 24 1.32 2.65 -8.23
N MET A 25 0.66 2.51 -7.07
CA MET A 25 -0.78 2.29 -7.01
C MET A 25 -1.60 3.42 -7.64
N VAL A 26 -1.25 4.68 -7.34
CA VAL A 26 -1.96 5.85 -7.88
C VAL A 26 -1.80 5.91 -9.40
N PHE A 27 -0.61 5.62 -9.91
CA PHE A 27 -0.35 5.61 -11.35
C PHE A 27 -1.13 4.50 -12.05
N ALA A 28 -1.07 3.27 -11.53
CA ALA A 28 -1.84 2.14 -12.05
C ALA A 28 -3.37 2.36 -11.96
N ALA A 29 -3.86 3.04 -10.93
CA ALA A 29 -5.27 3.39 -10.83
C ALA A 29 -5.70 4.42 -11.88
N SER A 30 -4.80 5.34 -12.26
CA SER A 30 -5.09 6.35 -13.29
C SER A 30 -5.18 5.75 -14.70
N THR A 31 -4.41 4.71 -14.99
CA THR A 31 -4.42 4.01 -16.28
C THR A 31 -5.66 3.10 -16.41
N LEU A 32 -6.14 2.49 -15.32
CA LEU A 32 -7.34 1.65 -15.31
C LEU A 32 -8.61 2.36 -15.81
N ILE A 33 -8.72 3.68 -15.64
CA ILE A 33 -9.90 4.46 -16.09
C ILE A 33 -9.97 4.51 -17.63
N HIS A 34 -8.84 4.34 -18.31
CA HIS A 34 -8.73 4.45 -19.77
C HIS A 34 -8.68 3.10 -20.48
N GLU A 35 -8.60 1.99 -19.74
CA GLU A 35 -8.42 0.66 -20.30
C GLU A 35 -9.67 -0.23 -20.24
N THR A 36 -9.88 -1.02 -21.29
CA THR A 36 -10.98 -2.01 -21.35
C THR A 36 -10.58 -3.33 -20.69
N MET A 37 -11.53 -4.00 -20.04
CA MET A 37 -11.32 -5.29 -19.33
C MET A 37 -10.79 -6.45 -20.19
N THR A 38 -10.83 -6.31 -21.52
CA THR A 38 -10.25 -7.26 -22.49
C THR A 38 -8.75 -7.06 -22.72
N ASN A 39 -8.18 -5.95 -22.22
CA ASN A 39 -6.77 -5.63 -22.36
C ASN A 39 -5.94 -6.35 -21.29
N ILE A 40 -4.79 -6.89 -21.67
CA ILE A 40 -3.85 -7.52 -20.73
C ILE A 40 -3.26 -6.49 -19.75
N TYR A 41 -3.10 -5.23 -20.20
CA TYR A 41 -2.56 -4.15 -19.38
C TYR A 41 -3.49 -3.78 -18.21
N PHE A 42 -4.81 -3.80 -18.42
CA PHE A 42 -5.81 -3.67 -17.35
C PHE A 42 -5.60 -4.69 -16.21
N TRP A 43 -5.34 -5.95 -16.54
CA TRP A 43 -5.09 -6.99 -15.54
C TRP A 43 -3.72 -6.85 -14.87
N LEU A 44 -2.71 -6.36 -15.60
CA LEU A 44 -1.40 -6.03 -15.03
C LEU A 44 -1.49 -4.88 -14.03
N ASP A 45 -2.28 -3.85 -14.33
CA ASP A 45 -2.51 -2.73 -13.42
C ASP A 45 -3.22 -3.18 -12.14
N ILE A 46 -4.23 -4.06 -12.26
CA ILE A 46 -4.87 -4.69 -11.10
C ILE A 46 -3.84 -5.48 -10.26
N ALA A 47 -3.00 -6.29 -10.90
CA ALA A 47 -1.97 -7.07 -10.19
C ALA A 47 -0.96 -6.16 -9.47
N MET A 48 -0.55 -5.06 -10.09
CA MET A 48 0.33 -4.06 -9.48
C MET A 48 -0.34 -3.37 -8.28
N ILE A 49 -1.62 -3.05 -8.37
CA ILE A 49 -2.37 -2.48 -7.23
C ILE A 49 -2.44 -3.47 -6.07
N ILE A 50 -2.74 -4.75 -6.34
CA ILE A 50 -2.79 -5.79 -5.31
C ILE A 50 -1.41 -5.95 -4.64
N LEU A 51 -0.33 -6.00 -5.42
CA LEU A 51 1.04 -6.04 -4.91
C LEU A 51 1.37 -4.82 -4.04
N GLY A 52 0.93 -3.63 -4.47
CA GLY A 52 1.06 -2.40 -3.68
C GLY A 52 0.37 -2.53 -2.33
N ILE A 53 -0.88 -2.99 -2.29
CA ILE A 53 -1.64 -3.19 -1.04
C ILE A 53 -0.93 -4.19 -0.12
N VAL A 54 -0.49 -5.34 -0.65
CA VAL A 54 0.22 -6.36 0.14
C VAL A 54 1.50 -5.78 0.74
N THR A 55 2.28 -5.05 -0.07
CA THR A 55 3.52 -4.39 0.39
C THR A 55 3.22 -3.37 1.49
N LEU A 56 2.14 -2.58 1.36
CA LEU A 56 1.73 -1.63 2.40
C LEU A 56 1.34 -2.34 3.71
N VAL A 57 0.58 -3.44 3.61
CA VAL A 57 0.16 -4.24 4.77
C VAL A 57 1.37 -4.89 5.44
N ASP A 58 2.27 -5.48 4.67
CA ASP A 58 3.51 -6.09 5.18
C ASP A 58 4.40 -5.06 5.86
N SER A 59 4.64 -3.90 5.23
CA SER A 59 5.38 -2.79 5.85
C SER A 59 4.73 -2.32 7.16
N LEU A 60 3.40 -2.32 7.23
CA LEU A 60 2.66 -1.92 8.43
C LEU A 60 2.80 -2.98 9.55
N ILE A 61 2.74 -4.27 9.22
CA ILE A 61 2.93 -5.38 10.16
C ILE A 61 4.38 -5.44 10.66
N LEU A 62 5.37 -5.32 9.77
CA LEU A 62 6.79 -5.28 10.10
C LEU A 62 7.13 -4.12 11.05
N HIS A 63 6.62 -2.92 10.77
CA HIS A 63 6.82 -1.77 11.64
C HIS A 63 6.08 -1.91 12.98
N ARG A 64 4.92 -2.60 13.01
CA ARG A 64 4.23 -2.90 14.26
C ARG A 64 5.04 -3.84 15.16
N ARG A 65 5.73 -4.83 14.59
CA ARG A 65 6.62 -5.74 15.35
C ARG A 65 7.82 -5.00 15.95
N LYS A 66 8.41 -4.04 15.22
CA LYS A 66 9.61 -3.31 15.66
C LYS A 66 9.39 -2.41 16.89
N ILE A 67 8.15 -2.02 17.18
CA ILE A 67 7.78 -1.19 18.34
C ILE A 67 7.49 -2.04 19.59
N SER A 68 7.41 -3.36 19.44
CA SER A 68 7.12 -4.30 20.53
C SER A 68 8.38 -4.94 21.16
N ASN A 69 9.56 -4.34 20.96
CA ASN A 69 10.79 -4.63 21.70
C ASN A 69 11.23 -3.37 22.45
#